data_AF-E1YFW7-F1
#
_entry.id   AF-E1YFW7-F1
#
_cell.length_a   1.000
_cell.length_b   1.000
_cell.length_c   1.000
_cell.angle_alpha   90.00
_cell.angle_beta   90.00
_cell.angle_gamma   90.00
#
_symmetry.space_group_name_H-M   'P 1'
#
loop_
_entity.id
_entity.type
_entity.pdbx_description
1 polymer ?
#
loop_
_entity_poly.entity_id
_entity_poly.type
_entity_poly.pdbx_seq_one_letter_code
_entity_poly.pdbx_strand_id
1 'polypeptide(L)'
;MLEPTEALTELFRDVHPHFAQKKYRGFLIVTQSCDMVRRKDKGRKCSTTHINLSVIRSLSDIISDSLKDRFGYLAPGIYDKQMEKAVRALAERLVNQNENTLGLFCLHPEIDSGISVHSVAILRVAISIKASLHYGKLIAARVGRLSAEFQPKLGWMVGNLYSRVGVTDWKEISEDKNTNSEEKLITDILAFNRDEPVWLDKQIYQRILYEKPNFDKLPISEQKEIIQKFRPDSPKDKLIDIIIETIKKVIPDMTDERLKKIKTRLINNVPFEAQMRKYSKYQ
;
A
#
# COMPACT_ATOMS: atom_id res chain seq x y z
N MET A 1 20.36 1.56 -21.26
CA MET A 1 21.02 0.56 -20.42
C MET A 1 22.52 0.70 -20.57
N LEU A 2 23.25 0.43 -19.48
CA LEU A 2 24.70 0.37 -19.43
C LEU A 2 25.11 -1.07 -19.09
N GLU A 3 26.10 -1.60 -19.81
CA GLU A 3 26.73 -2.87 -19.46
C GLU A 3 27.80 -2.67 -18.36
N PRO A 4 28.11 -3.68 -17.54
CA PRO A 4 29.11 -3.59 -16.48
C PRO A 4 30.53 -3.70 -17.05
N THR A 5 30.95 -2.72 -17.86
CA THR A 5 32.33 -2.66 -18.40
C THR A 5 33.37 -2.57 -17.29
N GLU A 6 34.63 -2.88 -17.60
CA GLU A 6 35.74 -2.70 -16.66
C GLU A 6 35.85 -1.26 -16.16
N ALA A 7 35.76 -0.28 -17.07
CA ALA A 7 35.81 1.15 -16.72
C ALA A 7 34.68 1.60 -15.78
N LEU A 8 33.48 1.00 -15.93
CA LEU A 8 32.34 1.25 -15.04
C LEU A 8 32.47 0.49 -13.71
N THR A 9 33.06 -0.70 -13.75
CA THR A 9 33.33 -1.51 -12.56
C THR A 9 34.38 -0.84 -11.67
N GLU A 10 35.47 -0.32 -12.25
CA GLU A 10 36.48 0.48 -11.54
C GLU A 10 35.86 1.71 -10.88
N LEU A 11 35.03 2.45 -11.63
CA LEU A 11 34.26 3.57 -11.08
C LEU A 11 33.49 3.15 -9.82
N PHE A 12 32.79 2.01 -9.86
CA PHE A 12 32.08 1.52 -8.69
C PHE A 12 33.01 1.04 -7.59
N ARG A 13 34.17 0.44 -7.87
CA ARG A 13 35.14 0.10 -6.82
C ARG A 13 35.61 1.33 -6.04
N ASP A 14 35.73 2.47 -6.70
CA ASP A 14 36.18 3.70 -6.05
C ASP A 14 35.08 4.34 -5.18
N VAL A 15 33.84 4.37 -5.68
CA VAL A 15 32.77 5.16 -5.06
C VAL A 15 31.78 4.30 -4.27
N HIS A 16 31.44 3.12 -4.78
CA HIS A 16 30.44 2.22 -4.21
C HIS A 16 30.78 0.73 -4.48
N PRO A 17 31.78 0.14 -3.76
CA PRO A 17 32.36 -1.16 -4.10
C PRO A 17 31.35 -2.30 -4.23
N HIS A 18 30.23 -2.20 -3.50
CA HIS A 18 29.13 -3.15 -3.58
C HIS A 18 28.63 -3.36 -5.02
N PHE A 19 28.57 -2.30 -5.84
CA PHE A 19 28.05 -2.35 -7.21
C PHE A 19 29.03 -2.90 -8.24
N ALA A 20 30.27 -3.20 -7.84
CA ALA A 20 31.26 -3.87 -8.70
C ALA A 20 31.09 -5.41 -8.73
N GLN A 21 30.10 -5.96 -8.03
CA GLN A 21 29.86 -7.40 -7.94
C GLN A 21 29.25 -7.97 -9.24
N LYS A 22 29.63 -9.20 -9.60
CA LYS A 22 29.16 -9.90 -10.81
C LYS A 22 27.65 -10.21 -10.85
N LYS A 23 26.93 -10.05 -9.72
CA LYS A 23 25.48 -10.26 -9.64
C LYS A 23 24.67 -9.22 -10.40
N TYR A 24 25.27 -8.08 -10.73
CA TYR A 24 24.62 -7.02 -11.52
C TYR A 24 24.83 -7.28 -13.00
N ARG A 25 23.73 -7.39 -13.74
CA ARG A 25 23.76 -7.63 -15.19
C ARG A 25 23.95 -6.34 -15.99
N GLY A 26 23.72 -5.21 -15.36
CA GLY A 26 23.86 -3.89 -15.98
C GLY A 26 23.26 -2.81 -15.11
N PHE A 27 23.14 -1.62 -15.68
CA PHE A 27 22.62 -0.44 -15.01
C PHE A 27 21.64 0.32 -15.91
N LEU A 28 20.58 0.84 -15.31
CA LEU A 28 19.58 1.65 -15.98
C LEU A 28 19.77 3.11 -15.57
N ILE A 29 19.93 4.02 -16.54
CA ILE A 29 19.91 5.45 -16.23
C ILE A 29 18.47 5.85 -15.91
N VAL A 30 18.25 6.45 -14.75
CA VAL A 30 16.92 6.91 -14.29
C VAL A 30 16.78 8.44 -14.30
N THR A 31 17.88 9.19 -14.44
CA THR A 31 17.82 10.64 -14.70
C THR A 31 17.12 10.92 -16.03
N GLN A 32 16.33 12.00 -16.07
CA GLN A 32 15.58 12.36 -17.26
C GLN A 32 16.49 12.59 -18.46
N SER A 33 16.06 12.12 -19.63
CA SER A 33 16.85 12.18 -20.86
C SER A 33 17.11 13.61 -21.35
N CYS A 34 16.18 14.54 -21.09
CA CYS A 34 16.32 15.97 -21.39
C CYS A 34 17.48 16.62 -20.61
N ASP A 35 17.77 16.15 -19.40
CA ASP A 35 18.85 16.66 -18.55
C ASP A 35 20.24 16.22 -19.03
N MET A 36 20.31 15.20 -19.89
CA MET A 36 21.56 14.61 -20.39
C MET A 36 21.97 15.11 -21.79
N VAL A 37 21.23 16.06 -22.37
CA VAL A 37 21.50 16.55 -23.73
C VAL A 37 22.81 17.35 -23.76
N ARG A 38 23.75 16.93 -24.62
CA ARG A 38 24.96 17.70 -24.91
C ARG A 38 24.64 18.82 -25.89
N ARG A 39 24.55 20.06 -25.41
CA ARG A 39 24.28 21.20 -26.29
C ARG A 39 25.59 21.77 -26.87
N LYS A 40 25.58 22.09 -28.18
CA LYS A 40 26.78 22.55 -28.91
C LYS A 40 27.28 23.90 -28.40
N ASP A 41 26.36 24.79 -28.06
CA ASP A 41 26.57 26.12 -27.46
C ASP A 41 27.25 26.08 -26.08
N LYS A 42 27.09 24.99 -25.31
CA LYS A 42 27.72 24.79 -23.99
C LYS A 42 28.93 23.85 -24.02
N GLY A 43 29.68 23.85 -25.12
CA GLY A 43 30.92 23.06 -25.25
C GLY A 43 30.70 21.54 -25.15
N ARG A 44 29.52 21.04 -25.56
CA ARG A 44 29.11 19.61 -25.49
C ARG A 44 29.15 19.01 -24.07
N LYS A 45 29.07 19.85 -23.03
CA LYS A 45 28.93 19.36 -21.65
C LYS A 45 27.51 18.84 -21.40
N CYS A 46 27.41 17.83 -20.55
CA CYS A 46 26.12 17.36 -20.02
C CYS A 46 25.50 18.48 -19.17
N SER A 47 24.21 18.77 -19.32
CA SER A 47 23.55 19.84 -18.57
C SER A 47 23.31 19.48 -17.11
N THR A 48 23.10 18.20 -16.79
CA THR A 48 22.97 17.76 -15.40
C THR A 48 24.33 17.67 -14.71
N THR A 49 24.34 17.95 -13.41
CA THR A 49 25.49 17.75 -12.54
C THR A 49 25.66 16.29 -12.14
N HIS A 50 24.55 15.58 -11.96
CA HIS A 50 24.52 14.20 -11.49
C HIS A 50 23.62 13.32 -12.36
N ILE A 51 24.05 12.08 -12.54
CA ILE A 51 23.30 11.05 -13.24
C ILE A 51 23.00 9.95 -12.25
N ASN A 52 21.73 9.59 -12.14
CA ASN A 52 21.26 8.54 -11.26
C ASN A 52 21.13 7.24 -12.06
N LEU A 53 21.67 6.17 -11.50
CA LEU A 53 21.61 4.83 -12.04
C LEU A 53 20.82 3.93 -11.09
N SER A 54 20.07 3.00 -11.67
CA SER A 54 19.49 1.86 -10.98
C SER A 54 20.22 0.58 -11.40
N VAL A 55 20.32 -0.37 -10.49
CA VAL A 55 20.96 -1.66 -10.75
C VAL A 55 19.99 -2.62 -11.44
N ILE A 56 20.52 -3.42 -12.38
CA ILE A 56 19.76 -4.47 -13.06
C ILE A 56 20.21 -5.83 -12.53
N ARG A 57 19.24 -6.66 -12.10
CA ARG A 57 19.44 -8.05 -11.68
C ARG A 57 18.44 -8.97 -12.37
N SER A 58 18.69 -10.28 -12.32
CA SER A 58 17.70 -11.23 -12.85
C SER A 58 16.42 -11.15 -12.02
N LEU A 59 15.27 -11.32 -12.67
CA LEU A 59 13.98 -11.33 -11.99
C LEU A 59 13.91 -12.48 -10.98
N SER A 60 14.42 -13.66 -11.34
CA SER A 60 14.43 -14.85 -10.48
C SER A 60 15.16 -14.64 -9.15
N ASP A 61 16.25 -13.86 -9.15
CA ASP A 61 17.03 -13.60 -7.94
C ASP A 61 16.33 -12.63 -6.97
N ILE A 62 15.35 -11.85 -7.45
CA ILE A 62 14.72 -10.77 -6.69
C ILE A 62 13.28 -11.10 -6.30
N ILE A 63 12.58 -11.83 -7.17
CA ILE A 63 11.15 -12.05 -7.01
C ILE A 63 10.85 -12.93 -5.80
N SER A 64 11.70 -13.92 -5.50
CA SER A 64 11.50 -14.83 -4.36
C SER A 64 11.49 -14.08 -3.03
N ASP A 65 12.44 -13.16 -2.82
CA ASP A 65 12.50 -12.33 -1.61
C ASP A 65 11.31 -11.35 -1.57
N SER A 66 10.97 -10.75 -2.72
CA SER A 66 9.82 -9.83 -2.83
C SER A 66 8.48 -10.53 -2.52
N LEU A 67 8.33 -11.78 -2.93
CA LEU A 67 7.15 -12.60 -2.66
C LEU A 67 7.11 -13.04 -1.20
N LYS A 68 8.26 -13.45 -0.64
CA LYS A 68 8.39 -13.78 0.79
C LYS A 68 7.94 -12.63 1.67
N ASP A 69 8.45 -11.43 1.44
CA ASP A 69 8.16 -10.26 2.27
C ASP A 69 6.68 -9.87 2.21
N ARG A 70 6.01 -10.11 1.08
CA ARG A 70 4.63 -9.69 0.84
C ARG A 70 3.58 -10.74 1.21
N PHE A 71 3.86 -12.01 0.96
CA PHE A 71 2.88 -13.10 1.10
C PHE A 71 3.31 -14.18 2.09
N GLY A 72 4.58 -14.16 2.53
CA GLY A 72 5.20 -15.31 3.16
C GLY A 72 5.41 -16.47 2.18
N TYR A 73 6.08 -17.51 2.66
CA TYR A 73 6.11 -18.81 2.01
C TYR A 73 6.23 -19.89 3.10
N LEU A 74 5.84 -21.12 2.79
CA LEU A 74 6.01 -22.27 3.68
C LEU A 74 7.48 -22.74 3.69
N ALA A 75 8.12 -22.69 2.52
CA ALA A 75 9.55 -22.89 2.31
C ALA A 75 9.99 -22.12 1.05
N PRO A 76 11.29 -21.91 0.79
CA PRO A 76 11.74 -21.22 -0.42
C PRO A 76 11.13 -21.84 -1.70
N GLY A 77 10.35 -21.05 -2.44
CA GLY A 77 9.64 -21.49 -3.64
C GLY A 77 8.34 -22.27 -3.40
N ILE A 78 7.95 -22.53 -2.15
CA ILE A 78 6.73 -23.25 -1.77
C ILE A 78 5.75 -22.29 -1.08
N TYR A 79 4.66 -21.96 -1.76
CA TYR A 79 3.64 -21.05 -1.26
C TYR A 79 2.36 -21.80 -0.88
N ASP A 80 1.58 -21.23 0.04
CA ASP A 80 0.23 -21.75 0.32
C ASP A 80 -0.62 -21.65 -0.96
N LYS A 81 -1.34 -22.73 -1.29
CA LYS A 81 -2.21 -22.80 -2.46
C LYS A 81 -3.28 -21.69 -2.48
N GLN A 82 -3.74 -21.24 -1.31
CA GLN A 82 -4.69 -20.12 -1.21
C GLN A 82 -4.13 -18.82 -1.81
N MET A 83 -2.80 -18.66 -1.83
CA MET A 83 -2.12 -17.47 -2.33
C MET A 83 -1.87 -17.50 -3.84
N GLU A 84 -2.09 -18.63 -4.53
CA GLU A 84 -1.76 -18.78 -5.95
C GLU A 84 -2.37 -17.66 -6.80
N LYS A 85 -3.65 -17.34 -6.59
CA LYS A 85 -4.34 -16.28 -7.33
C LYS A 85 -3.69 -14.91 -7.10
N ALA A 86 -3.31 -14.60 -5.86
CA ALA A 86 -2.69 -13.33 -5.51
C ALA A 86 -1.27 -13.20 -6.08
N VAL A 87 -0.48 -14.28 -5.99
CA VAL A 87 0.89 -14.34 -6.54
C VAL A 87 0.87 -14.22 -8.06
N ARG A 88 -0.01 -14.95 -8.76
CA ARG A 88 -0.18 -14.83 -10.22
C ARG A 88 -0.58 -13.44 -10.64
N ALA A 89 -1.58 -12.84 -9.98
CA ALA A 89 -2.00 -11.47 -10.28
C ALA A 89 -0.88 -10.44 -10.04
N LEU A 90 -0.01 -10.65 -9.04
CA LEU A 90 1.17 -9.82 -8.84
C LEU A 90 2.18 -9.99 -9.98
N ALA A 91 2.49 -11.24 -10.34
CA ALA A 91 3.44 -11.55 -11.41
C ALA A 91 2.97 -10.97 -12.75
N GLU A 92 1.68 -11.12 -13.08
CA GLU A 92 1.06 -10.53 -14.27
C GLU A 92 1.19 -9.01 -14.26
N ARG A 93 0.87 -8.34 -13.14
CA ARG A 93 1.04 -6.89 -13.03
C ARG A 93 2.51 -6.49 -13.17
N LEU A 94 3.44 -7.24 -12.59
CA LEU A 94 4.87 -6.96 -12.66
C LEU A 94 5.40 -7.07 -14.09
N VAL A 95 5.14 -8.18 -14.78
CA VAL A 95 5.56 -8.45 -16.17
C VAL A 95 4.99 -7.41 -17.14
N ASN A 96 3.76 -6.95 -16.90
CA ASN A 96 3.09 -5.91 -17.68
C ASN A 96 3.38 -4.48 -17.21
N GLN A 97 4.37 -4.27 -16.33
CA GLN A 97 4.77 -2.94 -15.83
C GLN A 97 3.64 -2.17 -15.12
N ASN A 98 2.72 -2.87 -14.48
CA ASN A 98 1.57 -2.34 -13.74
C ASN A 98 1.73 -2.46 -12.21
N GLU A 99 2.86 -2.97 -11.72
CA GLU A 99 3.18 -3.01 -10.29
C GLU A 99 4.27 -1.97 -9.94
N ASN A 100 3.88 -0.89 -9.27
CA ASN A 100 4.80 0.20 -8.92
C ASN A 100 5.32 0.11 -7.48
N THR A 101 4.57 -0.56 -6.60
CA THR A 101 4.87 -0.54 -5.16
C THR A 101 6.19 -1.22 -4.84
N LEU A 102 6.54 -2.27 -5.59
CA LEU A 102 7.80 -2.99 -5.43
C LEU A 102 9.01 -2.17 -5.91
N GLY A 103 8.80 -1.12 -6.72
CA GLY A 103 9.89 -0.37 -7.33
C GLY A 103 10.78 -1.22 -8.23
N LEU A 104 10.18 -2.18 -8.93
CA LEU A 104 10.84 -3.03 -9.91
C LEU A 104 10.36 -2.64 -11.30
N PHE A 105 11.28 -2.38 -12.22
CA PHE A 105 10.98 -2.12 -13.61
C PHE A 105 11.43 -3.31 -14.46
N CYS A 106 10.49 -4.03 -15.06
CA CYS A 106 10.78 -5.23 -15.83
C CYS A 106 11.50 -4.94 -17.14
N LEU A 107 12.53 -5.73 -17.42
CA LEU A 107 13.28 -5.73 -18.66
C LEU A 107 13.21 -7.13 -19.25
N HIS A 108 12.57 -7.24 -20.40
CA HIS A 108 12.46 -8.50 -21.13
C HIS A 108 13.80 -8.86 -21.80
N PRO A 109 14.07 -10.16 -22.02
CA PRO A 109 15.24 -10.61 -22.76
C PRO A 109 15.30 -9.93 -24.13
N GLU A 110 16.45 -9.36 -24.44
CA GLU A 110 16.74 -8.68 -25.70
C GLU A 110 18.25 -8.78 -25.95
N ILE A 111 18.62 -9.69 -26.86
CA ILE A 111 20.02 -10.11 -27.08
C ILE A 111 20.87 -8.93 -27.51
N ASP A 112 20.36 -8.09 -28.41
CA ASP A 112 21.06 -6.93 -28.95
C ASP A 112 21.40 -5.90 -27.87
N SER A 113 20.60 -5.86 -26.81
CA SER A 113 20.85 -4.99 -25.67
C SER A 113 21.71 -5.64 -24.59
N GLY A 114 22.08 -6.92 -24.70
CA GLY A 114 22.85 -7.65 -23.69
C GLY A 114 22.03 -8.22 -22.54
N ILE A 115 20.69 -8.20 -22.63
CA ILE A 115 19.80 -8.79 -21.61
C ILE A 115 19.42 -10.20 -22.05
N SER A 116 20.10 -11.20 -21.50
CA SER A 116 19.88 -12.60 -21.89
C SER A 116 18.74 -13.31 -21.15
N VAL A 117 18.21 -12.72 -20.07
CA VAL A 117 17.18 -13.31 -19.20
C VAL A 117 16.22 -12.23 -18.70
N HIS A 118 15.01 -12.63 -18.28
CA HIS A 118 14.08 -11.71 -17.62
C HIS A 118 14.77 -11.06 -16.44
N SER A 119 14.85 -9.73 -16.50
CA SER A 119 15.60 -8.92 -15.56
C SER A 119 14.72 -7.80 -15.02
N VAL A 120 15.14 -7.21 -13.92
CA VAL A 120 14.48 -6.04 -13.33
C VAL A 120 15.50 -4.98 -13.00
N ALA A 121 15.18 -3.72 -13.30
CA ALA A 121 15.86 -2.59 -12.69
C ALA A 121 15.22 -2.31 -11.32
N ILE A 122 16.04 -2.27 -10.27
CA ILE A 122 15.59 -2.05 -8.90
C ILE A 122 15.59 -0.55 -8.63
N LEU A 123 14.47 0.11 -8.90
CA LEU A 123 14.35 1.57 -8.91
C LEU A 123 14.60 2.20 -7.54
N ARG A 124 14.39 1.45 -6.45
CA ARG A 124 14.67 1.90 -5.07
C ARG A 124 16.17 2.02 -4.76
N VAL A 125 17.02 1.38 -5.58
CA VAL A 125 18.48 1.50 -5.47
C VAL A 125 18.93 2.55 -6.47
N ALA A 126 19.27 3.73 -5.96
CA ALA A 126 19.75 4.86 -6.76
C ALA A 126 21.23 5.12 -6.47
N ILE A 127 22.04 5.07 -7.54
CA ILE A 127 23.48 5.37 -7.49
C ILE A 127 23.69 6.70 -8.20
N SER A 128 24.14 7.72 -7.48
CA SER A 128 24.37 9.04 -8.05
C SER A 128 25.84 9.22 -8.42
N ILE A 129 26.10 9.61 -9.67
CA ILE A 129 27.45 9.80 -10.19
C ILE A 129 27.61 11.17 -10.85
N LYS A 130 28.77 11.80 -10.67
CA LYS A 130 29.07 13.12 -11.24
C LYS A 130 29.19 13.07 -12.75
N ALA A 131 28.32 13.80 -13.46
CA ALA A 131 28.30 13.85 -14.91
C ALA A 131 29.59 14.44 -15.49
N SER A 132 30.15 15.49 -14.84
CA SER A 132 31.37 16.15 -15.29
C SER A 132 32.58 15.21 -15.37
N LEU A 133 32.63 14.18 -14.52
CA LEU A 133 33.74 13.24 -14.42
C LEU A 133 33.47 11.94 -15.19
N HIS A 134 32.23 11.46 -15.18
CA HIS A 134 31.94 10.07 -15.54
C HIS A 134 31.10 9.91 -16.80
N TYR A 135 30.53 10.99 -17.35
CA TYR A 135 29.63 10.91 -18.51
C TYR A 135 30.23 10.15 -19.70
N GLY A 136 31.52 10.37 -20.00
CA GLY A 136 32.21 9.67 -21.08
C GLY A 136 32.21 8.14 -20.89
N LYS A 137 32.48 7.68 -19.65
CA LYS A 137 32.45 6.25 -19.29
C LYS A 137 31.04 5.65 -19.49
N LEU A 138 29.99 6.39 -19.13
CA LEU A 138 28.61 5.94 -19.31
C LEU A 138 28.22 5.83 -20.78
N ILE A 139 28.65 6.78 -21.62
CA ILE A 139 28.38 6.72 -23.06
C ILE A 139 29.08 5.52 -23.69
N ALA A 140 30.33 5.25 -23.31
CA ALA A 140 31.08 4.10 -23.80
C ALA A 140 30.44 2.76 -23.38
N ALA A 141 29.90 2.68 -22.16
CA ALA A 141 29.24 1.48 -21.64
C ALA A 141 27.78 1.32 -22.11
N ARG A 142 27.25 2.24 -22.93
CA ARG A 142 25.83 2.23 -23.32
C ARG A 142 25.58 1.22 -24.43
N VAL A 143 24.75 0.23 -24.13
CA VAL A 143 24.38 -0.84 -25.06
C VAL A 143 22.92 -0.79 -25.53
N GLY A 144 22.07 0.04 -24.91
CA GLY A 144 20.65 0.07 -25.30
C GLY A 144 19.88 1.29 -24.81
N ARG A 145 18.65 1.42 -25.30
CA ARG A 145 17.66 2.44 -24.88
C ARG A 145 16.29 1.82 -24.76
N LEU A 146 15.47 2.34 -23.84
CA LEU A 146 14.05 2.00 -23.80
C LEU A 146 13.37 2.58 -25.05
N SER A 147 12.35 1.87 -25.55
CA SER A 147 11.46 2.40 -26.58
C SER A 147 10.66 3.60 -26.05
N ALA A 148 10.09 4.38 -26.97
CA ALA A 148 9.50 5.68 -26.66
C ALA A 148 8.36 5.58 -25.64
N GLU A 149 7.57 4.50 -25.69
CA GLU A 149 6.45 4.22 -24.80
C GLU A 149 6.87 3.86 -23.36
N PHE A 150 8.03 3.23 -23.17
CA PHE A 150 8.52 2.82 -21.85
C PHE A 150 9.34 3.91 -21.12
N GLN A 151 9.86 4.90 -21.86
CA GLN A 151 10.56 6.06 -21.27
C GLN A 151 9.68 6.87 -20.29
N PRO A 152 8.48 7.36 -20.67
CA PRO A 152 7.62 8.10 -19.75
C PRO A 152 7.11 7.20 -18.62
N LYS A 153 6.89 5.90 -18.89
CA LYS A 153 6.49 4.94 -17.86
C LYS A 153 7.56 4.80 -16.77
N LEU A 154 8.83 4.68 -17.14
CA LEU A 154 9.94 4.67 -16.18
C LEU A 154 9.95 5.96 -15.36
N GLY A 155 9.85 7.12 -16.02
CA GLY A 155 9.81 8.43 -15.35
C GLY A 155 8.67 8.53 -14.33
N TRP A 156 7.47 8.08 -14.70
CA TRP A 156 6.31 8.04 -13.82
C TRP A 156 6.51 7.10 -12.62
N MET A 157 7.08 5.91 -12.84
CA MET A 157 7.38 4.96 -11.75
C MET A 157 8.41 5.53 -10.77
N VAL A 158 9.48 6.16 -11.26
CA VAL A 158 10.47 6.85 -10.43
C VAL A 158 9.83 8.00 -9.65
N GLY A 159 8.96 8.78 -10.29
CA GLY A 159 8.21 9.86 -9.63
C GLY A 159 7.32 9.34 -8.49
N ASN A 160 6.61 8.23 -8.68
CA ASN A 160 5.79 7.64 -7.60
C ASN A 160 6.59 7.16 -6.38
N LEU A 161 7.86 6.79 -6.58
CA LEU A 161 8.74 6.33 -5.51
C LEU A 161 9.35 7.51 -4.73
N TYR A 162 9.76 8.58 -5.42
CA TYR A 162 10.59 9.63 -4.84
C TYR A 162 9.95 11.02 -4.77
N SER A 163 8.88 11.27 -5.54
CA SER A 163 8.20 12.57 -5.60
C SER A 163 6.93 12.63 -4.76
N ARG A 164 6.89 11.88 -3.64
CA ARG A 164 5.78 11.97 -2.69
C ARG A 164 5.89 13.28 -1.92
N VAL A 165 4.97 14.19 -2.20
CA VAL A 165 4.83 15.42 -1.41
C VAL A 165 4.00 15.06 -0.17
N GLY A 166 4.63 15.11 1.00
CA GLY A 166 3.89 15.06 2.26
C GLY A 166 3.05 16.32 2.36
N VAL A 167 1.74 16.16 2.39
CA VAL A 167 0.81 17.24 2.71
C VAL A 167 0.32 16.97 4.11
N THR A 168 0.32 18.00 4.96
CA THR A 168 -0.19 17.91 6.33
C THR A 168 -1.66 17.53 6.30
N ASP A 169 -2.03 16.49 7.04
CA ASP A 169 -3.43 16.08 7.18
C ASP A 169 -4.21 17.17 7.94
N TRP A 170 -5.50 17.35 7.64
CA TRP A 170 -6.31 18.42 8.26
C TRP A 170 -6.30 18.36 9.79
N LYS A 171 -6.27 17.15 10.39
CA LYS A 171 -6.17 16.95 11.86
C LYS A 171 -4.92 17.57 12.49
N GLU A 172 -3.83 17.65 11.73
CA GLU A 172 -2.56 18.17 12.22
C GLU A 172 -2.52 19.71 12.16
N ILE A 173 -3.41 20.33 11.38
CA ILE A 173 -3.51 21.79 11.22
C ILE A 173 -4.46 22.40 12.26
N SER A 174 -5.48 21.66 12.73
CA SER A 174 -6.39 22.18 13.75
C SER A 174 -5.70 22.30 15.11
N GLU A 175 -5.45 23.54 15.56
CA GLU A 175 -4.96 23.87 16.92
C GLU A 175 -5.91 23.35 18.02
N ASP A 176 -7.15 23.10 17.64
CA ASP A 176 -8.25 22.75 18.51
C ASP A 176 -8.47 21.23 18.48
N LYS A 177 -7.64 20.50 19.25
CA LYS A 177 -7.66 19.02 19.36
C LYS A 177 -9.03 18.41 19.75
N ASN A 178 -9.98 19.24 20.16
CA ASN A 178 -11.33 18.86 20.57
C ASN A 178 -12.41 19.12 19.52
N THR A 179 -12.14 19.87 18.45
CA THR A 179 -13.11 20.04 17.37
C THR A 179 -12.81 19.05 16.25
N ASN A 180 -13.63 18.00 16.20
CA ASN A 180 -13.78 17.02 15.12
C ASN A 180 -14.24 17.68 13.80
N SER A 181 -13.54 18.73 13.35
CA SER A 181 -13.86 19.56 12.17
C SER A 181 -13.75 18.76 10.87
N GLU A 182 -12.74 17.90 10.76
CA GLU A 182 -12.62 16.94 9.65
C GLU A 182 -13.74 15.90 9.69
N GLU A 183 -14.05 15.31 10.84
CA GLU A 183 -15.16 14.36 10.93
C GLU A 183 -16.51 15.02 10.61
N LYS A 184 -16.72 16.28 11.01
CA LYS A 184 -17.89 17.05 10.59
C LYS A 184 -17.92 17.22 9.09
N LEU A 185 -16.81 17.64 8.47
CA LEU A 185 -16.74 17.79 7.02
C LEU A 185 -16.97 16.45 6.30
N ILE A 186 -16.40 15.35 6.80
CA ILE A 186 -16.63 13.99 6.28
C ILE A 186 -18.12 13.65 6.40
N THR A 187 -18.74 13.88 7.57
CA THR A 187 -20.17 13.64 7.77
C THR A 187 -21.01 14.49 6.83
N ASP A 188 -20.71 15.77 6.67
CA ASP A 188 -21.43 16.70 5.79
C ASP A 188 -21.32 16.28 4.30
N ILE A 189 -20.12 15.85 3.87
CA ILE A 189 -19.88 15.30 2.52
C ILE A 189 -20.66 14.00 2.32
N LEU A 190 -20.66 13.11 3.31
CA LEU A 190 -21.33 11.81 3.22
C LEU A 190 -22.86 11.92 3.40
N ALA A 191 -23.34 12.98 4.04
CA ALA A 191 -24.76 13.30 4.21
C ALA A 191 -25.37 14.03 3.00
N PHE A 192 -24.67 14.10 1.86
CA PHE A 192 -25.15 14.81 0.67
C PHE A 192 -26.56 14.36 0.25
N ASN A 193 -27.56 15.21 0.53
CA ASN A 193 -28.99 15.03 0.28
C ASN A 193 -29.69 13.85 1.00
N ARG A 194 -29.14 13.30 2.09
CA ARG A 194 -29.79 12.27 2.93
C ARG A 194 -29.41 12.47 4.40
N ASP A 195 -30.19 11.88 5.30
CA ASP A 195 -29.76 11.69 6.70
C ASP A 195 -28.36 11.04 6.78
N GLU A 196 -27.69 11.12 7.95
CA GLU A 196 -26.39 10.50 8.21
C GLU A 196 -26.23 9.09 7.59
N PRO A 197 -25.05 8.78 7.01
CA PRO A 197 -24.80 7.49 6.38
C PRO A 197 -24.94 6.35 7.39
N VAL A 198 -25.75 5.35 7.05
CA VAL A 198 -25.91 4.14 7.87
C VAL A 198 -24.90 3.10 7.46
N TRP A 199 -23.94 2.83 8.33
CA TRP A 199 -22.95 1.78 8.14
C TRP A 199 -23.51 0.41 8.57
N LEU A 200 -23.29 -0.61 7.72
CA LEU A 200 -23.83 -1.95 7.92
C LEU A 200 -22.83 -3.02 7.47
N ASP A 201 -22.66 -4.06 8.28
CA ASP A 201 -21.84 -5.20 7.89
C ASP A 201 -22.46 -5.97 6.73
N LYS A 202 -21.62 -6.43 5.80
CA LYS A 202 -22.04 -7.16 4.60
C LYS A 202 -22.91 -8.39 4.94
N GLN A 203 -22.58 -9.10 6.02
CA GLN A 203 -23.34 -10.27 6.45
C GLN A 203 -24.75 -9.91 6.93
N ILE A 204 -24.90 -8.79 7.63
CA ILE A 204 -26.20 -8.30 8.10
C ILE A 204 -27.04 -7.84 6.91
N TYR A 205 -26.43 -7.10 5.98
CA TYR A 205 -27.10 -6.68 4.74
C TYR A 205 -27.62 -7.87 3.92
N GLN A 206 -26.83 -8.95 3.79
CA GLN A 206 -27.27 -10.16 3.09
C GLN A 206 -28.45 -10.86 3.77
N ARG A 207 -28.48 -10.90 5.10
CA ARG A 207 -29.63 -11.43 5.85
C ARG A 207 -30.88 -10.57 5.65
N ILE A 208 -30.72 -9.25 5.69
CA ILE A 208 -31.82 -8.32 5.41
C ILE A 208 -32.36 -8.56 4.00
N LEU A 209 -31.51 -8.68 2.97
CA LEU A 209 -31.98 -8.95 1.61
C LEU A 209 -32.65 -10.32 1.46
N TYR A 210 -32.22 -11.34 2.20
CA TYR A 210 -32.87 -12.64 2.21
C TYR A 210 -34.30 -12.55 2.75
N GLU A 211 -34.50 -11.83 3.86
CA GLU A 211 -35.83 -11.68 4.49
C GLU A 211 -36.69 -10.57 3.85
N LYS A 212 -36.04 -9.57 3.24
CA LYS A 212 -36.65 -8.40 2.59
C LYS A 212 -35.97 -8.14 1.24
N PRO A 213 -36.32 -8.91 0.18
CA PRO A 213 -35.68 -8.80 -1.15
C PRO A 213 -35.80 -7.42 -1.82
N ASN A 214 -36.76 -6.58 -1.40
CA ASN A 214 -36.95 -5.22 -1.91
C ASN A 214 -36.44 -4.15 -0.93
N PHE A 215 -35.58 -4.49 0.02
CA PHE A 215 -35.04 -3.57 1.03
C PHE A 215 -34.53 -2.24 0.43
N ASP A 216 -33.77 -2.31 -0.66
CA ASP A 216 -33.15 -1.14 -1.31
C ASP A 216 -34.18 -0.16 -1.93
N LYS A 217 -35.43 -0.62 -2.12
CA LYS A 217 -36.53 0.17 -2.68
C LYS A 217 -37.41 0.82 -1.60
N LEU A 218 -37.22 0.46 -0.33
CA LEU A 218 -37.99 1.03 0.78
C LEU A 218 -37.54 2.47 1.07
N PRO A 219 -38.40 3.31 1.67
CA PRO A 219 -37.98 4.60 2.22
C PRO A 219 -36.84 4.44 3.24
N ILE A 220 -35.96 5.44 3.33
CA ILE A 220 -34.79 5.41 4.23
C ILE A 220 -35.19 5.22 5.70
N SER A 221 -36.33 5.80 6.11
CA SER A 221 -36.88 5.63 7.46
C SER A 221 -37.18 4.16 7.78
N GLU A 222 -37.83 3.45 6.86
CA GLU A 222 -38.14 2.02 7.01
C GLU A 222 -36.87 1.16 6.92
N GLN A 223 -35.94 1.52 6.05
CA GLN A 223 -34.64 0.85 5.98
C GLN A 223 -33.90 0.92 7.31
N LYS A 224 -33.90 2.08 7.99
CA LYS A 224 -33.28 2.28 9.31
C LYS A 224 -33.93 1.39 10.39
N GLU A 225 -35.25 1.32 10.43
CA GLU A 225 -35.96 0.46 11.39
C GLU A 225 -35.64 -1.03 11.17
N ILE A 226 -35.58 -1.47 9.92
CA ILE A 226 -35.20 -2.84 9.58
C ILE A 226 -33.75 -3.09 9.98
N ILE A 227 -32.81 -2.19 9.64
CA ILE A 227 -31.40 -2.33 10.05
C ILE A 227 -31.29 -2.48 11.56
N GLN A 228 -32.04 -1.70 12.34
CA GLN A 228 -32.00 -1.78 13.81
C GLN A 228 -32.46 -3.13 14.36
N LYS A 229 -33.42 -3.80 13.70
CA LYS A 229 -33.89 -5.14 14.08
C LYS A 229 -32.87 -6.25 13.78
N PHE A 230 -32.06 -6.06 12.75
CA PHE A 230 -31.07 -7.04 12.31
C PHE A 230 -29.67 -6.80 12.88
N ARG A 231 -29.45 -5.66 13.53
CA ARG A 231 -28.20 -5.41 14.25
C ARG A 231 -28.07 -6.43 15.37
N PRO A 232 -26.96 -7.19 15.44
CA PRO A 232 -26.73 -8.10 16.54
C PRO A 232 -26.59 -7.28 17.83
N ASP A 233 -27.11 -7.82 18.94
CA ASP A 233 -26.88 -7.25 20.26
C ASP A 233 -25.38 -7.06 20.46
N SER A 234 -25.00 -5.88 20.95
CA SER A 234 -23.58 -5.61 21.16
C SER A 234 -23.02 -6.61 22.19
N PRO A 235 -21.72 -6.95 22.15
CA PRO A 235 -21.11 -7.78 23.18
C PRO A 235 -21.35 -7.25 24.60
N LYS A 236 -21.49 -5.93 24.74
CA LYS A 236 -21.87 -5.24 25.98
C LYS A 236 -23.30 -5.61 26.39
N ASP A 237 -24.26 -5.56 25.48
CA ASP A 237 -25.66 -5.89 25.77
C ASP A 237 -25.82 -7.36 26.16
N LYS A 238 -25.17 -8.28 25.42
CA LYS A 238 -25.16 -9.72 25.76
C LYS A 238 -24.59 -9.98 27.15
N LEU A 239 -23.48 -9.31 27.50
CA LEU A 239 -22.87 -9.47 28.82
C LEU A 239 -23.76 -8.89 29.93
N ILE A 240 -24.38 -7.73 29.69
CA ILE A 240 -25.33 -7.14 30.63
C ILE A 240 -26.49 -8.09 30.88
N ASP A 241 -27.02 -8.74 29.85
CA ASP A 241 -28.11 -9.70 30.00
C ASP A 241 -27.66 -10.94 30.79
N ILE A 242 -26.45 -11.47 30.55
CA ILE A 242 -25.86 -12.55 31.38
C ILE A 242 -25.72 -12.13 32.85
N ILE A 243 -25.27 -10.90 33.11
CA ILE A 243 -25.16 -10.37 34.48
C ILE A 243 -26.54 -10.32 35.12
N ILE A 244 -27.55 -9.78 34.43
CA ILE A 244 -28.91 -9.67 34.93
C ILE A 244 -29.51 -11.04 35.24
N GLU A 245 -29.34 -12.02 34.36
CA GLU A 245 -29.77 -13.40 34.61
C GLU A 245 -29.06 -14.03 35.82
N THR A 246 -27.77 -13.77 35.97
CA THR A 246 -26.99 -14.28 37.11
C THR A 246 -27.48 -13.68 38.42
N ILE A 247 -27.76 -12.38 38.46
CA ILE A 247 -28.28 -11.74 39.68
C ILE A 247 -29.69 -12.27 39.99
N LYS A 248 -30.55 -12.52 38.98
CA LYS A 248 -31.85 -13.18 39.20
C LYS A 248 -31.72 -14.57 39.83
N LYS A 249 -30.70 -15.35 39.44
CA LYS A 249 -30.45 -16.69 40.01
C LYS A 249 -29.97 -16.63 41.46
N VAL A 250 -29.13 -15.65 41.80
CA VAL A 250 -28.57 -15.51 43.15
C VAL A 250 -29.53 -14.82 44.12
N ILE A 251 -30.38 -13.92 43.62
CA ILE A 251 -31.37 -13.17 44.42
C ILE A 251 -32.75 -13.27 43.73
N PRO A 252 -33.50 -14.37 43.97
CA PRO A 252 -34.78 -14.62 43.30
C PRO A 252 -35.87 -13.58 43.61
N ASP A 253 -35.87 -13.02 44.82
CA ASP A 253 -36.89 -12.06 45.30
C ASP A 253 -36.64 -10.60 44.82
N MET A 254 -35.73 -10.42 43.87
CA MET A 254 -35.39 -9.10 43.37
C MET A 254 -36.43 -8.59 42.38
N THR A 255 -37.01 -7.43 42.69
CA THR A 255 -38.04 -6.82 41.84
C THR A 255 -37.50 -6.40 40.47
N ASP A 256 -38.35 -6.53 39.44
CA ASP A 256 -38.00 -6.14 38.06
C ASP A 256 -37.61 -4.66 37.93
N GLU A 257 -38.13 -3.78 38.78
CA GLU A 257 -37.71 -2.37 38.84
C GLU A 257 -36.25 -2.20 39.26
N ARG A 258 -35.79 -3.00 40.23
CA ARG A 258 -34.39 -2.97 40.69
C ARG A 258 -33.46 -3.49 39.61
N LEU A 259 -33.87 -4.54 38.91
CA LEU A 259 -33.12 -5.07 37.76
C LEU A 259 -33.00 -4.07 36.62
N LYS A 260 -34.07 -3.35 36.28
CA LYS A 260 -34.01 -2.25 35.31
C LYS A 260 -33.02 -1.17 35.74
N LYS A 261 -33.03 -0.76 37.00
CA LYS A 261 -32.05 0.22 37.53
C LYS A 261 -30.61 -0.28 37.44
N ILE A 262 -30.37 -1.56 37.70
CA ILE A 262 -29.04 -2.18 37.57
C ILE A 262 -28.61 -2.20 36.10
N LYS A 263 -29.49 -2.61 35.19
CA LYS A 263 -29.24 -2.60 33.73
C LYS A 263 -28.86 -1.19 33.25
N THR A 264 -29.64 -0.18 33.61
CA THR A 264 -29.33 1.23 33.26
C THR A 264 -27.98 1.69 33.82
N ARG A 265 -27.64 1.30 35.06
CA ARG A 265 -26.34 1.63 35.66
C ARG A 265 -25.18 0.96 34.93
N LEU A 266 -25.32 -0.30 34.51
CA LEU A 266 -24.30 -1.02 33.75
C LEU A 266 -24.09 -0.44 32.35
N ILE A 267 -25.17 -0.04 31.67
CA ILE A 267 -25.10 0.62 30.36
C ILE A 267 -24.29 1.91 30.45
N ASN A 268 -24.50 2.70 31.51
CA ASN A 268 -23.86 4.01 31.68
C ASN A 268 -22.54 3.96 32.48
N ASN A 269 -22.03 2.77 32.81
CA ASN A 269 -20.83 2.64 33.64
C ASN A 269 -19.56 2.80 32.78
N VAL A 270 -18.86 3.94 32.96
CA VAL A 270 -17.64 4.28 32.21
C VAL A 270 -16.50 3.25 32.40
N PRO A 271 -16.19 2.78 33.63
CA PRO A 271 -15.19 1.72 33.82
C PRO A 271 -15.53 0.40 33.12
N PHE A 272 -16.81 0.00 33.15
CA PHE A 272 -17.30 -1.21 32.48
C PHE A 272 -17.11 -1.11 30.97
N GLU A 273 -17.43 0.04 30.38
CA GLU A 273 -17.23 0.27 28.96
C GLU A 273 -15.75 0.26 28.56
N ALA A 274 -14.88 0.86 29.38
CA ALA A 274 -13.44 0.85 29.14
C ALA A 274 -12.84 -0.58 29.14
N GLN A 275 -13.34 -1.47 30.01
CA GLN A 275 -12.92 -2.87 30.04
C GLN A 275 -13.43 -3.66 28.83
N MET A 276 -14.68 -3.44 28.42
CA MET A 276 -15.24 -4.09 27.22
C MET A 276 -14.47 -3.73 25.95
N ARG A 277 -14.06 -2.46 25.80
CA ARG A 277 -13.23 -2.01 24.67
C ARG A 277 -11.85 -2.68 24.63
N LYS A 278 -11.27 -3.04 25.79
CA LYS A 278 -10.01 -3.79 25.86
C LYS A 278 -10.20 -5.22 25.36
N TYR A 279 -11.24 -5.92 25.83
CA TYR A 279 -11.52 -7.30 25.41
C TYR A 279 -11.82 -7.44 23.91
N SER A 280 -12.52 -6.48 23.30
CA SER A 280 -12.81 -6.47 21.86
C SER A 280 -11.58 -6.34 20.96
N LYS A 281 -10.41 -5.91 21.47
CA LYS A 281 -9.16 -5.78 20.69
C LYS A 281 -8.35 -7.08 20.59
N TYR A 282 -8.72 -8.10 21.36
CA TYR A 282 -8.02 -9.39 21.42
C TYR A 282 -8.78 -10.54 20.75
N GLN A 283 -9.87 -10.23 20.03
CA GLN A 283 -10.62 -11.15 19.15
C GLN A 283 -10.44 -10.71 17.70
#